data_AF-A0A538ABC1-F1
#
_entry.id   AF-A0A538ABC1-F1
#
_cell.length_a   1.000
_cell.length_b   1.000
_cell.length_c   1.000
_cell.angle_alpha   90.00
_cell.angle_beta   90.00
_cell.angle_gamma   90.00
#
_symmetry.space_group_name_H-M   'P 1'
#
loop_
_entity.id
_entity.type
_entity.pdbx_description
1 polymer ?
#
loop_
_entity_poly.entity_id
_entity_poly.type
_entity_poly.pdbx_seq_one_letter_code
_entity_poly.pdbx_strand_id
1 'polypeptide(L)'
;MRRRSWKLGPFLIVAALALSACTPGKSYRFPSVRIDATVNPDGSLTLVEQRTYDFRGHFHFATFTVEHKQFDDVIDFHVREGTTDYAPDGVDTPGHASYDDPVLEGPGGFKFKATWWFDAANQHRTFTISYRVLCA
;
A
#
# COMPACT_ATOMS: atom_id res chain seq x y z
N MET A 1 71.90 1.91 -9.06
CA MET A 1 70.55 1.38 -9.39
C MET A 1 70.06 0.48 -8.26
N ARG A 2 69.01 0.85 -7.54
CA ARG A 2 68.26 -0.05 -6.64
C ARG A 2 66.77 0.27 -6.80
N ARG A 3 66.04 -0.56 -7.56
CA ARG A 3 64.59 -0.45 -7.71
C ARG A 3 63.94 -1.09 -6.49
N ARG A 4 63.32 -0.27 -5.65
CA ARG A 4 62.55 -0.71 -4.47
C ARG A 4 61.20 -1.24 -4.98
N SER A 5 61.08 -2.56 -5.07
CA SER A 5 59.83 -3.24 -5.43
C SER A 5 58.88 -3.21 -4.23
N TRP A 6 57.97 -2.24 -4.23
CA TRP A 6 56.83 -2.26 -3.29
C TRP A 6 55.87 -3.34 -3.78
N LYS A 7 55.91 -4.53 -3.15
CA LYS A 7 54.87 -5.54 -3.34
C LYS A 7 53.60 -5.02 -2.66
N LEU A 8 52.74 -4.34 -3.41
CA LEU A 8 51.36 -4.08 -3.02
C LEU A 8 50.66 -5.45 -2.95
N GLY A 9 50.62 -6.02 -1.76
CA GLY A 9 50.01 -7.32 -1.49
C GLY A 9 48.47 -7.29 -1.65
N PRO A 10 47.82 -8.46 -1.61
CA PRO A 10 46.40 -8.67 -1.96
C PRO A 10 45.38 -8.00 -1.02
N PHE A 11 45.83 -7.19 -0.06
CA PHE A 11 45.01 -6.48 0.92
C PHE A 11 44.04 -5.47 0.30
N LEU A 12 44.30 -5.00 -0.93
CA LEU A 12 43.44 -4.06 -1.64
C LEU A 12 42.17 -4.70 -2.24
N ILE A 13 42.12 -6.03 -2.41
CA ILE A 13 40.96 -6.71 -3.01
C ILE A 13 39.87 -7.02 -1.95
N VAL A 14 40.25 -7.23 -0.69
CA VAL A 14 39.29 -7.53 0.39
C VAL A 14 38.53 -6.28 0.87
N ALA A 15 39.13 -5.10 0.78
CA ALA A 15 38.48 -3.84 1.19
C ALA A 15 37.33 -3.39 0.26
N ALA A 16 37.27 -3.88 -0.98
CA ALA A 16 36.23 -3.52 -1.95
C ALA A 16 34.90 -4.27 -1.74
N LEU A 17 34.89 -5.38 -1.00
CA LEU A 17 33.70 -6.20 -0.75
C LEU A 17 32.90 -5.79 0.50
N ALA A 18 33.42 -4.86 1.30
CA ALA A 18 32.79 -4.42 2.55
C ALA A 18 31.89 -3.18 2.42
N LEU A 19 31.73 -2.62 1.21
CA LEU A 19 30.65 -1.69 0.91
C LEU A 19 29.35 -2.48 0.79
N SER A 20 28.87 -3.02 1.92
CA SER A 20 27.52 -3.53 2.07
C SER A 20 26.56 -2.48 1.54
N ALA A 21 25.99 -2.75 0.38
CA ALA A 21 24.99 -1.92 -0.24
C ALA A 21 23.83 -1.78 0.75
N CYS A 22 23.74 -0.61 1.40
CA CYS A 22 22.51 -0.17 2.04
C CYS A 22 21.52 0.07 0.90
N THR A 23 20.87 -1.00 0.42
CA THR A 23 19.76 -0.85 -0.50
C THR A 23 18.67 -0.12 0.28
N PRO A 24 18.17 1.03 -0.21
CA PRO A 24 17.09 1.72 0.46
C PRO A 24 15.93 0.74 0.66
N GLY A 25 15.52 0.52 1.91
CA GLY A 25 14.42 -0.38 2.23
C GLY A 25 13.14 0.02 1.49
N LYS A 26 12.27 -0.95 1.19
CA LYS A 26 10.93 -0.67 0.67
C LYS A 26 10.19 0.24 1.65
N SER A 27 9.65 1.34 1.16
CA SER A 27 8.85 2.27 1.96
C SER A 27 7.77 2.91 1.12
N TYR A 28 6.72 3.37 1.78
CA TYR A 28 5.72 4.22 1.15
C TYR A 28 5.26 5.26 2.17
N ARG A 29 4.70 6.35 1.65
CA ARG A 29 4.02 7.38 2.45
C ARG A 29 2.81 7.91 1.69
N PHE A 30 1.97 8.66 2.39
CA PHE A 30 0.84 9.36 1.80
C PHE A 30 1.12 10.86 1.67
N PRO A 31 1.58 11.37 0.52
CA PRO A 31 1.70 12.82 0.33
C PRO A 31 0.38 13.58 0.43
N SER A 32 -0.74 12.92 0.10
CA SER A 32 -2.07 13.50 0.14
C SER A 32 -3.11 12.43 0.43
N VAL A 33 -4.06 12.77 1.31
CA VAL A 33 -5.29 12.04 1.55
C VAL A 33 -6.43 13.07 1.58
N ARG A 34 -7.38 12.94 0.67
CA ARG A 34 -8.65 13.70 0.70
C ARG A 34 -9.76 12.72 0.99
N ILE A 35 -10.62 13.06 1.94
CA ILE A 35 -11.78 12.25 2.32
C ILE A 35 -13.01 13.15 2.22
N ASP A 36 -13.91 12.80 1.32
CA ASP A 36 -15.22 13.40 1.22
C ASP A 36 -16.23 12.44 1.85
N ALA A 37 -16.84 12.85 2.96
CA ALA A 37 -17.83 12.05 3.69
C ALA A 37 -19.18 12.75 3.68
N THR A 38 -20.21 12.03 3.25
CA THR A 38 -21.60 12.52 3.20
C THR A 38 -22.46 11.70 4.15
N VAL A 39 -23.18 12.38 5.03
CA VAL A 39 -24.20 11.74 5.89
C VAL A 39 -25.48 11.59 5.07
N ASN A 40 -25.97 10.35 4.96
CA ASN A 40 -27.21 10.03 4.26
C ASN A 40 -28.43 10.22 5.17
N PRO A 41 -29.65 10.36 4.61
CA PRO A 41 -30.87 10.52 5.41
C PRO A 41 -31.17 9.37 6.40
N ASP A 42 -30.66 8.17 6.10
CA ASP A 42 -30.79 6.98 6.96
C ASP A 42 -29.67 6.86 8.02
N GLY A 43 -28.81 7.88 8.12
CA GLY A 43 -27.70 7.94 9.08
C GLY A 43 -26.41 7.29 8.60
N SER A 44 -26.44 6.48 7.54
CA SER A 44 -25.23 5.89 6.96
C SER A 44 -24.29 6.95 6.38
N LEU A 45 -23.02 6.60 6.20
CA LEU A 45 -22.01 7.49 5.62
C LEU A 45 -21.59 6.98 4.24
N THR A 46 -21.62 7.84 3.23
CA THR A 46 -20.96 7.58 1.93
C THR A 46 -19.61 8.28 1.92
N LEU A 47 -18.55 7.54 1.65
CA LEU A 47 -17.18 8.03 1.64
C LEU A 47 -16.56 7.90 0.25
N VAL A 48 -15.84 8.93 -0.16
CA VAL A 48 -14.94 8.92 -1.31
C VAL A 48 -13.58 9.42 -0.83
N GLU A 49 -12.60 8.54 -0.84
CA GLU A 49 -11.23 8.85 -0.48
C GLU A 49 -10.34 8.91 -1.71
N GLN A 50 -9.50 9.94 -1.82
CA GLN A 50 -8.42 10.00 -2.78
C GLN A 50 -7.08 9.93 -2.04
N ARG A 51 -6.41 8.78 -2.13
CA ARG A 51 -5.13 8.52 -1.46
C ARG A 51 -4.00 8.49 -2.48
N THR A 52 -3.10 9.46 -2.40
CA THR A 52 -1.85 9.44 -3.16
C THR A 52 -0.79 8.71 -2.37
N TYR A 53 -0.19 7.68 -2.95
CA TYR A 53 0.94 6.93 -2.42
C TYR A 53 2.23 7.43 -3.09
N ASP A 54 3.30 7.65 -2.33
CA ASP A 54 4.67 7.74 -2.85
C ASP A 54 5.41 6.44 -2.50
N PHE A 55 5.55 5.55 -3.49
CA PHE A 55 6.22 4.28 -3.34
C PHE A 55 7.73 4.40 -3.56
N ARG A 56 8.53 3.77 -2.71
CA ARG A 56 9.97 3.57 -2.85
C ARG A 56 10.28 2.07 -2.78
N GLY A 57 10.75 1.52 -3.90
CA GLY A 57 10.79 0.08 -4.17
C GLY A 57 9.55 -0.42 -4.92
N HIS A 58 9.47 -1.74 -5.09
CA HIS A 58 8.41 -2.42 -5.85
C HIS A 58 7.21 -2.79 -4.97
N PHE A 59 5.99 -2.44 -5.37
CA PHE A 59 4.77 -2.83 -4.66
C PHE A 59 3.80 -3.50 -5.64
N HIS A 60 3.13 -4.55 -5.16
CA HIS A 60 2.21 -5.36 -5.95
C HIS A 60 0.74 -5.25 -5.48
N PHE A 61 0.51 -4.64 -4.31
CA PHE A 61 -0.81 -4.47 -3.74
C PHE A 61 -0.82 -3.37 -2.66
N ALA A 62 -2.03 -2.96 -2.28
CA ALA A 62 -2.30 -2.23 -1.05
C ALA A 62 -3.53 -2.80 -0.36
N THR A 63 -3.63 -2.57 0.95
CA THR A 63 -4.75 -3.01 1.78
C THR A 63 -5.46 -1.82 2.40
N PHE A 64 -6.76 -1.97 2.60
CA PHE A 64 -7.61 -1.03 3.33
C PHE A 64 -8.41 -1.81 4.36
N THR A 65 -8.52 -1.29 5.58
CA THR A 65 -9.28 -1.93 6.67
C THR A 65 -10.14 -0.91 7.35
N VAL A 66 -11.35 -1.31 7.75
CA VAL A 66 -12.19 -0.52 8.66
C VAL A 66 -12.31 -1.27 9.98
N GLU A 67 -11.98 -0.60 11.09
CA GLU A 67 -11.93 -1.20 12.42
C GLU A 67 -13.31 -1.33 13.08
N HIS A 68 -13.59 -2.45 13.75
CA HIS A 68 -14.90 -2.87 14.26
C HIS A 68 -15.77 -1.78 14.95
N LYS A 69 -15.19 -0.87 15.74
CA LYS A 69 -15.88 -0.36 16.95
C LYS A 69 -17.09 0.57 16.75
N GLN A 70 -17.42 1.01 15.55
CA GLN A 70 -18.34 2.16 15.37
C GLN A 70 -19.35 2.02 14.21
N PHE A 71 -19.46 0.86 13.56
CA PHE A 71 -20.36 0.66 12.43
C PHE A 71 -20.81 -0.80 12.31
N ASP A 72 -21.96 -0.99 11.68
CA ASP A 72 -22.53 -2.29 11.39
C ASP A 72 -21.78 -2.99 10.29
N ASP A 73 -21.67 -2.34 9.13
CA ASP A 73 -21.12 -2.96 7.92
C ASP A 73 -20.49 -1.93 6.97
N VAL A 74 -19.68 -2.43 6.03
CA VAL A 74 -19.11 -1.69 4.91
C VAL A 74 -19.62 -2.32 3.61
N ILE A 75 -20.36 -1.55 2.83
CA ILE A 75 -20.96 -2.00 1.57
C ILE A 75 -20.52 -1.11 0.41
N ASP A 76 -20.80 -1.57 -0.82
CA ASP A 76 -20.54 -0.83 -2.07
C ASP A 76 -19.08 -0.36 -2.20
N PHE A 77 -18.13 -1.20 -1.78
CA PHE A 77 -16.71 -0.89 -1.81
C PHE A 77 -16.15 -1.00 -3.24
N HIS A 78 -15.52 0.07 -3.72
CA HIS A 78 -14.88 0.14 -5.03
C HIS A 78 -13.52 0.84 -4.95
N VAL A 79 -12.58 0.38 -5.78
CA VAL A 79 -11.28 1.04 -5.99
C VAL A 79 -11.13 1.37 -7.45
N ARG A 80 -10.66 2.58 -7.74
CA ARG A 80 -10.31 3.00 -9.10
C ARG A 80 -9.04 3.84 -9.12
N GLU A 81 -8.36 3.84 -10.25
CA GLU A 81 -7.24 4.75 -10.53
C GLU A 81 -7.52 5.52 -11.82
N GLY A 82 -7.57 6.85 -11.74
CA GLY A 82 -8.03 7.66 -12.86
C GLY A 82 -9.45 7.27 -13.28
N THR A 83 -9.60 6.77 -14.50
CA THR A 83 -10.86 6.28 -15.08
C THR A 83 -11.00 4.77 -15.09
N THR A 84 -10.03 4.04 -14.51
CA THR A 84 -9.99 2.58 -14.54
C THR A 84 -10.43 2.02 -13.20
N ASP A 85 -11.52 1.27 -13.20
CA ASP A 85 -11.98 0.52 -12.03
C ASP A 85 -11.18 -0.77 -11.85
N TYR A 86 -10.97 -1.15 -10.60
CA TYR A 86 -10.40 -2.44 -10.26
C TYR A 86 -11.53 -3.48 -10.21
N ALA A 87 -11.40 -4.53 -11.00
CA ALA A 87 -12.42 -5.58 -11.09
C ALA A 87 -12.47 -6.39 -9.77
N PRO A 88 -13.66 -6.80 -9.30
CA PRO A 88 -13.78 -7.61 -8.10
C PRO A 88 -13.20 -9.02 -8.28
N ASP A 89 -13.06 -9.72 -7.16
CA ASP A 89 -12.75 -11.16 -7.04
C ASP A 89 -11.48 -11.65 -7.74
N GLY A 90 -10.47 -10.78 -7.90
CA GLY A 90 -9.16 -11.18 -8.40
C GLY A 90 -8.09 -11.07 -7.34
N VAL A 91 -7.34 -12.14 -7.13
CA VAL A 91 -6.20 -12.23 -6.20
C VAL A 91 -4.91 -12.25 -7.00
N ASP A 92 -3.88 -11.56 -6.53
CA ASP A 92 -2.54 -11.49 -7.16
C ASP A 92 -2.55 -11.06 -8.63
N THR A 93 -3.60 -10.36 -9.07
CA THR A 93 -3.79 -9.97 -10.47
C THR A 93 -3.90 -8.45 -10.59
N PRO A 94 -2.96 -7.76 -11.25
CA PRO A 94 -3.02 -6.31 -11.43
C PRO A 94 -4.35 -5.84 -12.05
N GLY A 95 -4.94 -4.79 -11.47
CA GLY A 95 -6.24 -4.27 -11.89
C GLY A 95 -7.44 -5.00 -11.28
N HIS A 96 -7.20 -5.90 -10.31
CA HIS A 96 -8.26 -6.55 -9.54
C HIS A 96 -8.18 -6.23 -8.04
N ALA A 97 -9.30 -6.42 -7.36
CA ALA A 97 -9.44 -6.32 -5.92
C ALA A 97 -10.16 -7.54 -5.35
N SER A 98 -9.94 -7.80 -4.07
CA SER A 98 -10.65 -8.80 -3.27
C SER A 98 -11.12 -8.16 -1.97
N TYR A 99 -12.23 -8.68 -1.46
CA TYR A 99 -12.87 -8.18 -0.26
C TYR A 99 -13.04 -9.33 0.72
N ASP A 100 -12.54 -9.12 1.93
CA ASP A 100 -12.66 -10.04 3.03
C ASP A 100 -13.56 -9.35 4.08
N ASP A 101 -14.65 -10.02 4.48
CA ASP A 101 -15.50 -9.63 5.63
C ASP A 101 -15.23 -10.46 6.92
N PRO A 102 -13.98 -10.84 7.29
CA PRO A 102 -13.78 -11.58 8.52
C PRO A 102 -13.92 -10.61 9.69
N VAL A 103 -14.86 -10.92 10.58
CA VAL A 103 -14.92 -10.32 11.91
C VAL A 103 -13.73 -10.86 12.70
N LEU A 104 -12.63 -10.11 12.71
CA LEU A 104 -11.56 -10.37 13.65
C LEU A 104 -11.89 -9.66 14.97
N GLU A 105 -12.25 -10.44 15.99
CA GLU A 105 -12.46 -9.94 17.34
C GLU A 105 -11.10 -9.69 18.04
N GLY A 106 -10.97 -8.56 18.74
CA GLY A 106 -9.80 -8.22 19.56
C GLY A 106 -8.93 -7.07 19.02
N PRO A 107 -7.82 -6.72 19.70
CA PRO A 107 -6.92 -5.65 19.29
C PRO A 107 -6.32 -5.91 17.90
N GLY A 108 -6.46 -4.96 16.98
CA GLY A 108 -6.02 -5.11 15.59
C GLY A 108 -7.02 -5.84 14.68
N GLY A 109 -8.20 -6.15 15.20
CA GLY A 109 -9.32 -6.68 14.43
C GLY A 109 -9.96 -5.65 13.50
N PHE A 110 -10.44 -6.11 12.36
CA PHE A 110 -11.17 -5.29 11.38
C PHE A 110 -12.52 -5.94 11.10
N LYS A 111 -13.49 -5.13 10.69
CA LYS A 111 -14.81 -5.59 10.21
C LYS A 111 -14.83 -5.81 8.70
N PHE A 112 -14.03 -5.04 7.99
CA PHE A 112 -13.89 -5.10 6.53
C PHE A 112 -12.43 -4.96 6.16
N LYS A 113 -11.99 -5.74 5.16
CA LYS A 113 -10.68 -5.59 4.53
C LYS A 113 -10.81 -5.71 3.02
N ALA A 114 -10.26 -4.73 2.32
CA ALA A 114 -10.02 -4.81 0.89
C ALA A 114 -8.53 -4.95 0.59
N THR A 115 -8.21 -5.72 -0.45
CA THR A 115 -6.87 -5.77 -1.05
C THR A 115 -7.03 -5.49 -2.54
N TRP A 116 -6.18 -4.64 -3.13
CA TRP A 116 -6.17 -4.44 -4.58
C TRP A 116 -4.74 -4.51 -5.12
N TRP A 117 -4.59 -5.11 -6.30
CA TRP A 117 -3.29 -5.49 -6.87
C TRP A 117 -2.89 -4.63 -8.05
N PHE A 118 -1.64 -4.23 -8.10
CA PHE A 118 -1.11 -3.28 -9.08
C PHE A 118 0.42 -3.34 -9.11
N ASP A 119 1.08 -2.91 -10.19
CA ASP A 119 2.54 -2.79 -10.19
C ASP A 119 2.99 -1.33 -10.01
N ALA A 120 3.77 -1.05 -8.97
CA ALA A 120 4.36 0.27 -8.75
C ALA A 120 5.86 0.16 -8.42
N ALA A 121 6.69 1.03 -9.02
CA ALA A 121 8.12 1.10 -8.73
C ALA A 121 8.59 2.56 -8.68
N ASN A 122 8.98 3.03 -7.49
CA ASN A 122 9.56 4.37 -7.30
C ASN A 122 8.73 5.51 -7.88
N GLN A 123 7.40 5.49 -7.66
CA GLN A 123 6.45 6.37 -8.33
C GLN A 123 5.32 6.82 -7.40
N HIS A 124 4.59 7.83 -7.85
CA HIS A 124 3.33 8.23 -7.24
C HIS A 124 2.16 7.52 -7.91
N ARG A 125 1.18 7.08 -7.13
CA ARG A 125 -0.10 6.55 -7.62
C ARG A 125 -1.23 7.09 -6.76
N THR A 126 -2.38 7.38 -7.37
CA THR A 126 -3.54 7.92 -6.63
C THR A 126 -4.74 7.04 -6.85
N PHE A 127 -5.17 6.37 -5.79
CA PHE A 127 -6.36 5.54 -5.80
C PHE A 127 -7.54 6.32 -5.25
N THR A 128 -8.67 6.23 -5.95
CA THR A 128 -9.96 6.66 -5.41
C THR A 128 -10.67 5.43 -4.84
N ILE A 129 -11.01 5.49 -3.57
CA ILE A 129 -11.66 4.42 -2.82
C ILE A 129 -13.03 4.95 -2.43
N SER A 130 -14.11 4.29 -2.84
CA SER A 130 -15.46 4.67 -2.47
C SER A 130 -16.17 3.52 -1.77
N TYR A 131 -16.91 3.83 -0.72
CA TYR A 131 -17.63 2.84 0.06
C TYR A 131 -18.72 3.51 0.90
N ARG A 132 -19.65 2.69 1.41
CA ARG A 132 -20.70 3.13 2.33
C ARG A 132 -20.59 2.39 3.64
N VAL A 133 -20.70 3.12 4.74
CA VAL A 133 -20.67 2.59 6.10
C VAL A 133 -22.07 2.64 6.69
N LEU A 134 -22.57 1.50 7.14
CA LEU A 134 -23.86 1.38 7.82
C LEU A 134 -23.68 1.63 9.33
N CYS A 135 -24.60 2.39 9.92
CA CYS A 135 -24.58 2.64 11.37
C CYS A 135 -25.33 1.53 12.12
N ALA A 136 -24.82 1.23 13.33
CA ALA A 136 -25.43 0.32 14.30
C ALA A 136 -26.57 0.97 15.08
#